data_AF-A0A7L3IW80-F1
#
_entry.id   AF-A0A7L3IW80-F1
#
_cell.length_a   1.000
_cell.length_b   1.000
_cell.length_c   1.000
_cell.angle_alpha   90.00
_cell.angle_beta   90.00
_cell.angle_gamma   90.00
#
_symmetry.space_group_name_H-M   'P 1'
#
loop_
_entity.id
_entity.type
_entity.pdbx_description
1 polymer ?
#
loop_
_entity_poly.entity_id
_entity_poly.type
_entity_poly.pdbx_seq_one_letter_code
_entity_poly.pdbx_strand_id
1 'polypeptide(L)'
;SSQAVLEYQVFYRTRYAEAAFASCRDVRLPATGGYAIATMCGRYGAELCTAQRWLDFQGDKNNGLAPLQIEFRLLPDGAEPG
;
A
#
# COMPACT_ATOMS: atom_id res chain seq x y z
N SER A 1 0.94 -32.92 -5.04
CA SER A 1 0.39 -31.67 -5.62
C SER A 1 0.54 -30.58 -4.58
N SER A 2 1.24 -29.49 -4.86
CA SER A 2 1.36 -28.34 -3.94
C SER A 2 0.25 -27.33 -4.26
N GLN A 3 -0.49 -26.87 -3.24
CA GLN A 3 -1.46 -25.78 -3.42
C GLN A 3 -0.72 -24.44 -3.50
N ALA A 4 -1.06 -23.63 -4.51
CA ALA A 4 -0.53 -22.27 -4.66
C ALA A 4 -1.49 -21.25 -4.02
N VAL A 5 -0.92 -20.23 -3.37
CA VAL A 5 -1.67 -19.08 -2.85
C VAL A 5 -1.73 -18.02 -3.96
N LEU A 6 -2.94 -17.65 -4.38
CA LEU A 6 -3.16 -16.69 -5.47
C LEU A 6 -3.62 -15.31 -4.96
N GLU A 7 -4.16 -15.25 -3.75
CA GLU A 7 -4.68 -14.04 -3.12
C GLU A 7 -4.78 -14.25 -1.61
N TYR A 8 -4.56 -13.20 -0.84
CA TYR A 8 -4.75 -13.20 0.62
C TYR A 8 -5.00 -11.80 1.17
N GLN A 9 -5.47 -11.75 2.42
CA GLN A 9 -5.69 -10.52 3.16
C GLN A 9 -4.56 -10.29 4.18
N VAL A 10 -4.21 -9.02 4.38
CA VAL A 10 -3.29 -8.58 5.42
C VAL A 10 -3.99 -7.55 6.28
N PHE A 11 -4.04 -7.81 7.59
CA PHE A 11 -4.64 -6.91 8.55
C PHE A 11 -3.55 -6.17 9.32
N TYR A 12 -3.49 -4.85 9.15
CA TYR A 12 -2.59 -3.99 9.91
C TYR A 12 -3.37 -3.07 10.82
N ARG A 13 -2.75 -2.66 11.93
CA ARG A 13 -3.27 -1.53 12.71
C ARG A 13 -3.13 -0.26 11.88
N THR A 14 -4.16 0.58 11.84
CA THR A 14 -4.14 1.86 11.11
C THR A 14 -2.95 2.72 11.53
N ARG A 15 -2.67 2.79 12.84
CA ARG A 15 -1.52 3.54 13.36
C ARG A 15 -0.18 3.08 12.77
N TYR A 16 -0.01 1.79 12.51
CA TYR A 16 1.22 1.24 11.96
C TYR A 16 1.36 1.61 10.48
N ALA A 17 0.31 1.43 9.70
CA ALA A 17 0.32 1.77 8.28
C ALA A 17 0.50 3.27 8.04
N GLU A 18 -0.17 4.11 8.84
CA GLU A 18 -0.01 5.57 8.75
C GLU A 18 1.41 6.01 9.13
N ALA A 19 2.01 5.43 10.17
CA ALA A 19 3.40 5.73 10.54
C ALA A 19 4.39 5.30 9.44
N ALA A 20 4.20 4.11 8.86
CA ALA A 20 5.03 3.62 7.76
C ALA A 20 4.87 4.46 6.48
N PHE A 21 3.66 4.92 6.18
CA PHE A 21 3.41 5.84 5.07
C PHE A 21 4.05 7.21 5.33
N ALA A 22 3.88 7.77 6.53
CA ALA A 22 4.42 9.07 6.90
C ALA A 22 5.96 9.12 6.87
N SER A 23 6.64 8.01 7.20
CA SER A 23 8.09 7.95 7.07
C SER A 23 8.59 7.98 5.63
N CYS A 24 7.73 7.66 4.65
CA CYS A 24 8.09 7.56 3.23
C CYS A 24 7.53 8.70 2.37
N ARG A 25 6.43 9.36 2.77
CA ARG A 25 5.65 10.26 1.90
C ARG A 25 6.44 11.45 1.33
N ASP A 26 7.46 11.92 2.04
CA ASP A 26 8.26 13.09 1.65
C ASP A 26 9.58 12.72 0.98
N VAL A 27 9.86 11.42 0.77
CA VAL A 27 11.04 10.96 0.05
C VAL A 27 10.99 11.45 -1.39
N ARG A 28 12.07 12.10 -1.82
CA ARG A 28 12.22 12.64 -3.17
C ARG A 28 12.77 11.60 -4.13
N LEU A 29 12.29 11.62 -5.37
CA LEU A 29 12.87 10.88 -6.49
C LEU A 29 13.72 11.85 -7.33
N PRO A 30 15.07 11.81 -7.24
CA PRO A 30 15.92 12.82 -7.86
C PRO A 30 15.73 12.96 -9.37
N ALA A 31 15.45 11.84 -10.05
CA ALA A 31 15.33 11.81 -11.51
C ALA A 31 14.12 12.60 -12.06
N THR A 32 13.08 12.81 -11.25
CA THR A 32 11.85 13.49 -11.68
C THR A 32 11.59 14.81 -10.94
N GLY A 33 12.32 15.07 -9.85
CA GLY A 33 12.05 16.18 -8.93
C GLY A 33 10.78 16.01 -8.07
N GLY A 34 10.00 14.95 -8.33
CA GLY A 34 8.77 14.62 -7.62
C GLY A 34 9.01 13.80 -6.35
N TYR A 35 7.92 13.42 -5.70
CA TYR A 35 7.94 12.49 -4.58
C TYR A 35 7.93 11.04 -5.08
N ALA A 36 8.72 10.18 -4.46
CA ALA A 36 8.76 8.75 -4.79
C ALA A 36 7.35 8.12 -4.66
N ILE A 37 6.60 8.53 -3.63
CA ILE A 37 5.25 8.02 -3.36
C ILE A 37 4.26 8.23 -4.52
N ALA A 38 4.47 9.27 -5.35
CA ALA A 38 3.62 9.53 -6.51
C ALA A 38 3.62 8.36 -7.50
N THR A 39 4.76 7.66 -7.62
CA THR A 39 4.92 6.50 -8.51
C THR A 39 4.37 5.21 -7.92
N MET A 40 3.99 5.24 -6.64
CA MET A 40 3.54 4.09 -5.87
C MET A 40 2.08 4.23 -5.39
N CYS A 41 1.32 5.16 -5.97
CA CYS A 41 -0.05 5.48 -5.53
C CYS A 41 -1.05 5.58 -6.68
N GLY A 42 -0.70 4.99 -7.83
CA GLY A 42 -1.54 4.96 -9.03
C GLY A 42 -2.10 6.32 -9.42
N ARG A 43 -3.40 6.36 -9.72
CA ARG A 43 -4.10 7.57 -10.20
C ARG A 43 -4.16 8.73 -9.19
N TYR A 44 -3.84 8.48 -7.92
CA TYR A 44 -3.97 9.49 -6.87
C TYR A 44 -2.77 10.45 -6.80
N GLY A 45 -1.64 10.07 -7.40
CA GLY A 45 -0.40 10.85 -7.29
C GLY A 45 0.04 11.05 -5.83
N ALA A 46 0.93 12.00 -5.57
CA ALA A 46 1.39 12.26 -4.20
C ALA A 46 0.35 13.01 -3.34
N GLU A 47 -0.39 13.96 -3.92
CA GLU A 47 -1.27 14.87 -3.18
C GLU A 47 -2.47 14.16 -2.55
N LEU A 48 -3.08 13.22 -3.28
CA LEU A 48 -4.23 12.47 -2.81
C LEU A 48 -3.85 11.08 -2.29
N CYS A 49 -2.56 10.80 -2.08
CA CYS A 49 -2.13 9.53 -1.53
C CYS A 49 -2.43 9.43 -0.04
N THR A 50 -2.94 8.28 0.39
CA THR A 50 -3.14 7.91 1.79
C THR A 50 -2.43 6.59 2.07
N ALA A 51 -2.24 6.22 3.34
CA ALA A 51 -1.64 4.93 3.67
C ALA A 51 -2.40 3.75 3.05
N GLN A 52 -3.74 3.80 3.06
CA GLN A 52 -4.57 2.78 2.41
C GLN A 52 -4.34 2.74 0.89
N ARG A 53 -4.40 3.89 0.20
CA ARG A 53 -4.24 3.93 -1.27
C ARG A 53 -2.85 3.49 -1.72
N TRP A 54 -1.83 3.83 -0.93
CA TRP A 54 -0.47 3.36 -1.16
C TRP A 54 -0.37 1.84 -1.02
N LEU A 55 -0.89 1.25 0.06
CA LEU A 55 -0.89 -0.20 0.27
C LEU A 55 -1.76 -0.93 -0.78
N ASP A 56 -2.90 -0.37 -1.14
CA ASP A 56 -3.77 -0.90 -2.20
C ASP A 56 -3.01 -1.01 -3.52
N PHE A 57 -2.25 0.03 -3.88
CA PHE A 57 -1.41 0.00 -5.07
C PHE A 57 -0.36 -1.11 -4.98
N GLN A 58 0.30 -1.28 -3.83
CA GLN A 58 1.31 -2.33 -3.64
C GLN A 58 0.72 -3.76 -3.71
N GLY A 59 -0.56 -3.91 -3.38
CA GLY A 59 -1.27 -5.19 -3.41
C GLY A 59 -2.05 -5.47 -4.69
N ASP A 60 -2.20 -4.50 -5.60
CA ASP A 60 -3.01 -4.66 -6.81
C ASP A 60 -2.24 -5.38 -7.91
N LYS A 61 -2.59 -6.65 -8.17
CA LYS A 61 -1.98 -7.46 -9.24
C LYS A 61 -2.15 -6.86 -10.64
N ASN A 62 -3.10 -5.94 -10.84
CA ASN A 62 -3.36 -5.33 -12.13
C ASN A 62 -2.46 -4.12 -12.42
N ASN A 63 -1.65 -3.68 -11.46
CA ASN A 63 -0.71 -2.57 -11.65
C ASN A 63 0.54 -2.95 -12.48
N GLY A 64 0.72 -4.24 -12.81
CA GLY A 64 1.86 -4.77 -13.58
C GLY A 64 3.16 -4.95 -12.77
N LEU A 65 3.12 -4.75 -11.45
CA LEU A 65 4.26 -4.83 -10.52
C LEU A 65 4.01 -5.85 -9.39
N ALA A 66 2.80 -5.89 -8.83
CA ALA A 66 2.48 -6.81 -7.74
C ALA A 66 2.28 -8.24 -8.30
N PRO A 67 2.98 -9.26 -7.75
CA PRO A 67 2.95 -10.61 -8.31
C PRO A 67 1.67 -11.40 -7.99
N LEU A 68 0.90 -10.97 -6.98
CA LEU A 68 -0.40 -11.52 -6.64
C LEU A 68 -1.26 -10.47 -5.92
N GLN A 69 -2.56 -10.75 -5.77
CA GLN A 69 -3.46 -9.83 -5.08
C GLN A 69 -3.23 -9.90 -3.57
N ILE A 70 -3.03 -8.74 -2.96
CA ILE A 70 -3.03 -8.58 -1.51
C ILE A 70 -4.08 -7.55 -1.15
N GLU A 71 -5.05 -7.92 -0.33
CA GLU A 71 -6.03 -6.97 0.20
C GLU A 71 -5.59 -6.51 1.60
N PHE A 72 -5.10 -5.27 1.68
CA PHE A 72 -4.72 -4.65 2.93
C PHE A 72 -5.94 -4.06 3.64
N ARG A 73 -6.17 -4.48 4.88
CA ARG A 73 -7.25 -3.98 5.74
C ARG A 73 -6.62 -3.23 6.92
N LEU A 74 -6.82 -1.92 6.97
CA LEU A 74 -6.37 -1.09 8.09
C LEU A 74 -7.42 -1.07 9.20
N LEU A 75 -7.09 -1.72 10.31
CA LEU A 75 -7.95 -1.88 11.47
C LEU A 75 -7.65 -0.81 12.52
N PRO A 76 -8.68 -0.16 13.09
CA PRO A 76 -8.53 0.65 14.29
C PRO A 76 -7.90 -0.13 15.46
N ASP A 77 -7.42 0.60 16.44
CA ASP A 77 -6.88 0.01 17.67
C ASP A 77 -7.97 -0.74 18.42
N GLY A 78 -7.71 -2.00 18.77
CA GLY A 78 -8.67 -2.86 19.48
C GLY A 78 -9.72 -3.55 18.61
N ALA A 79 -9.74 -3.30 17.29
CA ALA A 79 -10.60 -4.04 16.37
C ALA A 79 -9.92 -5.37 15.95
N GLU A 80 -10.68 -6.45 15.75
CA GLU A 80 -10.14 -7.70 15.21
C GLU A 80 -10.63 -7.93 13.78
N PRO A 81 -9.88 -8.68 12.95
CA PRO A 81 -10.40 -9.20 11.69
C PRO A 81 -11.70 -9.97 11.94
N GLY A 82 -12.74 -9.64 11.18
CA GLY A 82 -14.04 -10.33 11.24
C GLY A 82 -14.06 -11.63 10.45
#